data_AF-A0A1I7ULW1-F1
#
_entry.id   AF-A0A1I7ULW1-F1
#
_cell.length_a   1.000
_cell.length_b   1.000
_cell.length_c   1.000
_cell.angle_alpha   90.00
_cell.angle_beta   90.00
_cell.angle_gamma   90.00
#
_symmetry.space_group_name_H-M   'P 1'
#
loop_
_entity.id
_entity.type
_entity.pdbx_description
1 polymer ?
#
loop_
_entity_poly.entity_id
_entity_poly.type
_entity_poly.pdbx_seq_one_letter_code
_entity_poly.pdbx_strand_id
1 'polypeptide(L)'
;MAAPNNRANEIITNVIPHLRHSCEYNCIVRYTVRRGEVINVTIMAVKYIPTGTELTLPFRNDFMESVVELECAEHDGNMSQCPMEQRRRAWQNGQH
;
A
#
# COMPACT_ATOMS: atom_id res chain seq x y z
N MET A 1 7.58 -5.40 31.64
CA MET A 1 7.63 -5.76 30.21
C MET A 1 6.25 -5.48 29.64
N ALA A 2 6.10 -4.52 28.73
CA ALA A 2 4.80 -4.21 28.13
C ALA A 2 4.47 -5.32 27.13
N ALA A 3 3.25 -5.87 27.19
CA ALA A 3 2.80 -6.86 26.23
C ALA A 3 2.84 -6.27 24.80
N PRO A 4 3.30 -7.00 23.78
CA PRO A 4 3.20 -6.54 22.41
C PRO A 4 1.71 -6.32 22.11
N ASN A 5 1.38 -5.14 21.60
CA ASN A 5 0.01 -4.69 21.46
C ASN A 5 -0.67 -5.56 20.37
N ASN A 6 -1.40 -6.60 20.79
CA ASN A 6 -1.90 -7.70 19.94
C ASN A 6 -2.63 -7.18 18.67
N ARG A 7 -3.38 -6.08 18.80
CA ARG A 7 -4.11 -5.44 17.70
C ARG A 7 -3.22 -4.86 16.60
N ALA A 8 -2.08 -4.26 16.95
CA ALA A 8 -1.18 -3.70 15.94
C ALA A 8 -0.60 -4.81 15.05
N ASN A 9 -0.19 -5.92 15.68
CA ASN A 9 0.33 -7.09 14.98
C ASN A 9 -0.74 -7.78 14.13
N GLU A 10 -1.99 -7.82 14.60
CA GLU A 10 -3.13 -8.35 13.84
C GLU A 10 -3.36 -7.54 12.56
N ILE A 11 -3.39 -6.20 12.64
CA ILE A 11 -3.56 -5.35 11.44
C ILE A 11 -2.40 -5.52 10.47
N ILE A 12 -1.16 -5.56 10.97
CA ILE A 12 0.06 -5.72 10.16
C ILE A 12 0.06 -7.06 9.43
N THR A 13 -0.33 -8.13 10.10
CA THR A 13 -0.19 -9.50 9.57
C THR A 13 -1.42 -9.93 8.78
N ASN A 14 -2.62 -9.54 9.21
CA ASN A 14 -3.87 -10.13 8.73
C ASN A 14 -4.77 -9.16 7.97
N VAL A 15 -4.43 -7.86 7.90
CA VAL A 15 -5.24 -6.87 7.18
C VAL A 15 -4.44 -6.24 6.05
N ILE A 16 -3.33 -5.57 6.37
CA ILE A 16 -2.53 -4.82 5.39
C ILE A 16 -2.09 -5.68 4.19
N PRO A 17 -1.63 -6.94 4.36
CA PRO A 17 -1.19 -7.77 3.23
C PRO A 17 -2.31 -8.18 2.28
N HIS A 18 -3.57 -8.08 2.71
CA HIS A 18 -4.74 -8.44 1.90
C HIS A 18 -5.37 -7.23 1.20
N LEU A 19 -4.91 -6.01 1.47
CA LEU A 19 -5.37 -4.82 0.77
C LEU A 19 -4.62 -4.67 -0.56
N ARG A 20 -5.37 -4.45 -1.63
CA ARG A 20 -4.80 -4.20 -2.95
C ARG A 20 -4.13 -2.83 -3.00
N HIS A 21 -3.20 -2.70 -3.94
CA HIS A 21 -2.52 -1.44 -4.23
C HIS A 21 -3.17 -0.72 -5.42
N SER A 22 -3.17 0.61 -5.41
CA SER A 22 -3.68 1.43 -6.51
C SER A 22 -2.82 2.66 -6.71
N CYS A 23 -2.66 3.08 -7.98
CA CYS A 23 -2.08 4.39 -8.31
C CYS A 23 -3.00 5.53 -7.87
N GLU A 24 -4.31 5.28 -7.77
CA GLU A 24 -5.35 6.19 -7.29
C GLU A 24 -5.89 5.73 -5.92
N TYR A 25 -4.98 5.37 -5.02
CA TYR A 25 -5.30 4.84 -3.68
C TYR A 25 -6.26 5.76 -2.88
N ASN A 26 -7.02 5.15 -1.98
CA ASN A 26 -7.96 5.87 -1.10
C ASN A 26 -7.61 5.79 0.39
N CYS A 27 -6.66 4.94 0.77
CA CYS A 27 -6.20 4.78 2.15
C CYS A 27 -4.68 4.82 2.26
N ILE A 28 -4.18 5.19 3.44
CA ILE A 28 -2.78 5.06 3.83
C ILE A 28 -2.65 4.34 5.17
N VAL A 29 -1.52 3.69 5.40
CA VAL A 29 -1.19 3.09 6.70
C VAL A 29 -0.31 4.06 7.49
N ARG A 30 -0.70 4.36 8.73
CA ARG A 30 0.10 5.14 9.67
C ARG A 30 0.53 4.29 10.86
N TYR A 31 1.84 4.22 11.08
CA TYR A 31 2.44 3.57 12.24
C TYR A 31 2.69 4.61 13.33
N THR A 32 2.20 4.34 14.53
CA THR A 32 2.57 5.09 15.73
C THR A 32 3.64 4.32 16.46
N VAL A 33 4.83 4.90 16.57
CA VAL A 33 6.00 4.27 17.18
C VAL A 33 6.34 4.97 18.49
N ARG A 34 6.61 4.21 19.55
CA ARG A 34 7.06 4.74 20.84
C ARG A 34 8.24 3.91 21.32
N ARG A 35 9.37 4.58 21.60
CA ARG A 35 10.62 3.93 22.04
C ARG A 35 11.10 2.82 21.09
N GLY A 36 10.92 3.00 19.79
CA GLY A 36 11.33 2.03 18.76
C GLY A 36 10.32 0.90 18.50
N GLU A 37 9.24 0.80 19.28
CA GLU A 37 8.20 -0.22 19.11
C GLU A 37 6.95 0.37 18.45
N VAL A 38 6.36 -0.38 17.50
CA VAL A 38 5.05 -0.03 16.94
C VAL A 38 3.97 -0.28 17.99
N ILE A 39 3.37 0.80 18.49
CA ILE A 39 2.32 0.71 19.50
C ILE A 39 0.92 0.75 18.90
N ASN A 40 0.76 1.30 17.70
CA ASN A 40 -0.53 1.38 17.01
C ASN A 40 -0.34 1.44 15.50
N VAL A 41 -1.30 0.88 14.77
CA VAL A 41 -1.38 0.94 13.32
C VAL A 41 -2.78 1.39 12.94
N THR A 42 -2.88 2.35 12.04
CA THR A 42 -4.18 2.88 11.61
C THR A 42 -4.21 3.00 10.09
N ILE A 43 -5.27 2.46 9.49
CA ILE A 43 -5.59 2.66 8.08
C ILE A 43 -6.47 3.90 8.02
N MET A 44 -5.99 4.93 7.32
CA MET A 44 -6.63 6.24 7.26
C MET A 44 -7.08 6.53 5.84
N ALA A 45 -8.34 6.91 5.66
CA ALA A 45 -8.84 7.42 4.39
C ALA A 45 -8.15 8.76 4.04
N VAL A 46 -7.71 8.92 2.80
CA VAL A 46 -7.13 10.18 2.28
C VAL A 46 -8.11 10.97 1.41
N LYS A 47 -9.23 10.36 1.06
CA LYS A 47 -10.34 10.97 0.32
C LYS A 47 -11.67 10.38 0.82
N TYR A 48 -12.79 10.97 0.42
CA TYR A 48 -14.10 10.41 0.71
C TYR A 48 -14.22 9.00 0.09
N ILE A 49 -14.70 8.03 0.86
CA ILE A 49 -14.87 6.64 0.44
C ILE A 49 -16.35 6.28 0.60
N PRO A 50 -17.10 6.12 -0.50
CA PRO A 50 -18.47 5.61 -0.43
C PRO A 50 -18.53 4.23 0.24
N THR A 51 -19.64 3.94 0.91
CA THR A 51 -19.85 2.62 1.52
C THR A 51 -19.81 1.53 0.44
N GLY A 52 -19.07 0.45 0.71
CA GLY A 52 -18.89 -0.67 -0.22
C GLY A 52 -17.76 -0.48 -1.23
N THR A 53 -17.12 0.69 -1.30
CA THR A 53 -15.90 0.88 -2.09
C THR A 53 -14.73 0.13 -1.45
N GLU A 54 -13.97 -0.58 -2.28
CA GLU A 54 -12.76 -1.28 -1.84
C GLU A 54 -11.72 -0.30 -1.27
N LEU A 55 -11.08 -0.67 -0.15
CA LEU A 55 -9.97 0.09 0.41
C LEU A 55 -8.67 -0.28 -0.31
N THR A 56 -7.98 0.72 -0.84
CA THR A 56 -6.73 0.52 -1.59
C THR A 56 -5.60 1.34 -0.99
N LEU A 57 -4.41 0.74 -0.97
CA LEU A 57 -3.19 1.36 -0.46
C LEU A 57 -2.32 1.89 -1.61
N PRO A 58 -1.44 2.88 -1.36
CA PRO A 58 -0.39 3.22 -2.32
C PRO A 58 0.55 2.03 -2.51
N PHE A 59 1.23 1.98 -3.65
CA PHE A 59 2.34 1.04 -3.86
C PHE A 59 3.45 1.29 -2.82
N ARG A 60 4.18 0.22 -2.47
CA ARG A 60 5.34 0.31 -1.59
C ARG A 60 6.43 1.16 -2.21
N ASN A 61 7.28 1.78 -1.39
CA ASN A 61 8.32 2.70 -1.88
C ASN A 61 9.33 2.04 -2.83
N ASP A 62 9.51 0.72 -2.72
CA ASP A 62 10.39 -0.12 -3.53
C ASP A 62 9.72 -0.65 -4.82
N PHE A 63 8.52 -0.18 -5.18
CA PHE A 63 7.79 -0.70 -6.33
C PHE A 63 8.57 -0.62 -7.65
N MET A 64 9.48 0.34 -7.79
CA MET A 64 10.32 0.52 -8.98
C MET A 64 11.32 -0.63 -9.15
N GLU A 65 11.70 -1.28 -8.06
CA GLU A 65 12.61 -2.43 -8.03
C GLU A 65 11.88 -3.76 -8.30
N SER A 66 10.54 -3.75 -8.36
CA SER A 66 9.76 -4.97 -8.61
C SER A 66 10.12 -5.58 -9.96
N VAL A 67 10.59 -6.82 -9.93
CA VAL A 67 10.95 -7.61 -11.14
C VAL A 67 9.72 -8.13 -11.89
N VAL A 68 8.55 -8.09 -11.26
CA VAL A 68 7.26 -8.42 -11.87
C VAL A 68 6.43 -7.16 -12.12
N GLU A 69 5.47 -7.26 -13.04
CA GLU A 69 4.46 -6.23 -13.27
C GLU A 69 3.67 -5.94 -11.98
N LEU A 70 3.38 -4.66 -11.74
CA LEU A 70 2.56 -4.26 -10.59
C LEU A 70 1.12 -4.71 -10.75
N GLU A 71 0.43 -4.92 -9.64
CA GLU A 71 -1.02 -5.15 -9.62
C GLU A 71 -1.73 -3.89 -9.10
N CYS A 72 -2.37 -3.16 -10.01
CA CYS A 72 -3.11 -1.94 -9.69
C CYS A 72 -4.61 -2.20 -9.68
N ALA A 73 -5.29 -2.00 -8.55
CA ALA A 73 -6.73 -2.18 -8.43
C ALA A 73 -7.52 -1.32 -9.43
N GLU A 74 -7.02 -0.12 -9.76
CA GLU A 74 -7.66 0.77 -10.74
C GLU A 74 -7.46 0.29 -12.19
N HIS A 75 -6.39 -0.45 -12.46
CA HIS A 75 -5.98 -0.83 -13.82
C HIS A 75 -5.86 -2.35 -14.01
N ASP A 76 -6.64 -3.12 -13.26
CA ASP A 76 -6.61 -4.59 -13.19
C ASP A 76 -6.78 -5.26 -14.58
N GLY A 77 -7.39 -4.56 -15.53
CA GLY A 77 -7.57 -5.02 -16.91
C GLY A 77 -6.59 -4.44 -17.93
N ASN A 78 -5.78 -3.43 -17.58
CA ASN A 78 -4.83 -2.81 -18.51
C ASN A 78 -3.70 -2.06 -17.80
N MET A 79 -2.70 -2.80 -17.33
CA MET A 79 -1.54 -2.25 -16.64
C MET A 79 -0.66 -1.34 -17.51
N SER A 80 -0.78 -1.37 -18.84
CA SER A 80 -0.07 -0.45 -19.73
C SER A 80 -0.48 1.02 -19.53
N GLN A 81 -1.68 1.27 -19.00
CA GLN A 81 -2.18 2.61 -18.70
C GLN A 81 -1.88 3.06 -17.27
N CYS A 82 -1.40 2.16 -16.39
CA CYS A 82 -1.10 2.51 -15.02
C CYS A 82 0.16 3.38 -14.95
N PRO A 83 0.08 4.61 -14.40
CA PRO A 83 1.23 5.52 -14.35
C PRO A 83 2.37 4.98 -13.48
N MET A 84 2.05 4.20 -12.44
CA MET A 84 3.05 3.59 -11.57
C MET A 84 3.82 2.47 -12.27
N GLU A 85 3.13 1.66 -13.09
CA GLU A 85 3.78 0.61 -13.87
C GLU A 85 4.63 1.19 -15.01
N GLN A 86 4.17 2.25 -15.67
CA GLN A 86 4.97 2.97 -16.65
C GLN A 86 6.27 3.51 -16.04
N ARG A 87 6.20 4.08 -14.82
CA ARG A 87 7.39 4.52 -14.08
C ARG A 87 8.33 3.36 -13.73
N ARG A 88 7.80 2.23 -13.25
CA ARG A 88 8.59 1.03 -12.97
C ARG A 88 9.34 0.55 -14.21
N ARG A 89 8.66 0.45 -15.35
CA ARG A 89 9.27 0.03 -16.63
C ARG A 89 10.35 1.02 -17.11
N ALA A 90 10.09 2.32 -17.01
CA ALA A 90 11.09 3.34 -17.35
C ALA A 90 12.35 3.24 -16.49
N TRP A 91 12.17 3.03 -15.17
CA TRP A 91 13.27 2.81 -14.23
C TRP A 91 14.11 1.58 -14.60
N GLN A 92 13.46 0.46 -14.93
CA GLN A 92 14.15 -0.77 -15.35
C GLN A 92 14.89 -0.64 -16.68
N ASN A 93 14.40 0.22 -17.58
CA ASN A 93 15.01 0.48 -18.88
C ASN A 93 16.12 1.56 -18.82
N GLY A 94 16.49 2.04 -17.62
CA GLY A 94 17.52 3.06 -17.45
C GLY A 94 17.14 4.45 -17.95
N GLN A 95 15.85 4.73 -18.08
CA GLN A 95 15.34 6.05 -18.45
C GLN A 95 15.03 6.84 -17.17
N HIS A 96 15.92 7.77 -16.81
CA HIS A 96 15.77 8.69 -15.68
C HIS A 96 15.27 10.06 -16.12
#